data_AF-A0A2T6K1H3-F1
#
_entry.id   AF-A0A2T6K1H3-F1
#
_cell.length_a   1.000
_cell.length_b   1.000
_cell.length_c   1.000
_cell.angle_alpha   90.00
_cell.angle_beta   90.00
_cell.angle_gamma   90.00
#
_symmetry.space_group_name_H-M   'P 1'
#
loop_
_entity.id
_entity.type
_entity.pdbx_description
1 polymer ?
#
loop_
_entity_poly.entity_id
_entity_poly.type
_entity_poly.pdbx_seq_one_letter_code
_entity_poly.pdbx_strand_id
1 'polypeptide(L)'
;MGTQYNIYILCFDEKVGLSMTIPAEGETIQIHSYKHNGKIHRVWQETMVLKGTRNIVIGANERTVVTESDGRTWLTREPSICYFHAEHWFNIICMLREDGVYYYCNISSPFIYDKQSLKYIDYDLDVKVFPDMTFTILDEDEFEDHKQQMDYPEAIDLILHRNVEKLISWIKQRKGPFAPDFIEVWTNRYLFHKQLKISE
;
A
#
# COMPACT_ATOMS: atom_id res chain seq x y z
N MET A 1 13.38 -14.24 11.86
CA MET A 1 13.23 -12.94 12.55
C MET A 1 14.23 -11.87 12.09
N GLY A 2 15.26 -12.16 11.27
CA GLY A 2 16.35 -11.20 10.99
C GLY A 2 16.17 -10.24 9.80
N THR A 3 15.45 -10.61 8.74
CA THR A 3 15.40 -9.79 7.51
C THR A 3 14.42 -8.63 7.59
N GLN A 4 13.24 -8.84 8.18
CA GLN A 4 12.27 -7.75 8.41
C GLN A 4 12.89 -6.72 9.36
N TYR A 5 13.49 -7.16 10.47
CA TYR A 5 14.20 -6.32 11.46
C TYR A 5 15.29 -5.44 10.86
N ASN A 6 16.06 -5.92 9.88
CA ASN A 6 17.08 -5.11 9.24
C ASN A 6 16.50 -4.02 8.33
N ILE A 7 15.37 -4.27 7.67
CA ILE A 7 14.64 -3.23 6.93
C ILE A 7 14.03 -2.19 7.86
N TYR A 8 13.52 -2.63 9.03
CA TYR A 8 13.06 -1.71 10.08
C TYR A 8 14.16 -0.72 10.49
N ILE A 9 15.39 -1.20 10.68
CA ILE A 9 16.55 -0.37 11.09
C ILE A 9 17.00 0.59 9.98
N LEU A 10 16.93 0.18 8.70
CA LEU A 10 17.36 1.00 7.57
C LEU A 10 16.46 2.21 7.29
N CYS A 11 15.15 2.11 7.58
CA CYS A 11 14.18 3.15 7.24
C CYS A 11 13.56 3.86 8.46
N PHE A 12 13.60 3.25 9.64
CA PHE A 12 12.90 3.76 10.83
C PHE A 12 13.85 3.76 12.04
N ASP A 13 14.27 4.97 12.41
CA ASP A 13 15.22 5.35 13.48
C ASP A 13 15.21 4.42 14.72
N GLU A 14 16.40 4.14 15.29
CA GLU A 14 16.71 3.10 16.32
C GLU A 14 16.00 3.24 17.69
N LYS A 15 14.95 4.04 17.83
CA LYS A 15 14.22 4.27 19.09
C LYS A 15 12.72 3.99 19.02
N VAL A 16 12.27 3.12 18.12
CA VAL A 16 10.87 2.67 18.14
C VAL A 16 10.71 1.57 19.19
N GLY A 17 10.46 1.97 20.44
CA GLY A 17 9.77 1.09 21.38
C GLY A 17 8.46 0.65 20.71
N LEU A 18 8.32 -0.66 20.49
CA LEU A 18 7.19 -1.29 19.78
C LEU A 18 5.86 -1.10 20.55
N SER A 19 5.32 0.10 20.52
CA SER A 19 3.89 0.32 20.63
C SER A 19 3.35 0.37 19.21
N MET A 20 3.10 -0.80 18.60
CA MET A 20 2.35 -0.85 17.35
C MET A 20 0.92 -0.42 17.65
N THR A 21 0.66 0.87 17.50
CA THR A 21 -0.68 1.41 17.50
C THR A 21 -1.40 0.86 16.26
N ILE A 22 -2.72 0.69 16.37
CA ILE A 22 -3.56 0.28 15.26
C ILE A 22 -4.35 1.53 14.88
N PRO A 23 -4.42 1.91 13.58
CA PRO A 23 -5.25 3.03 13.17
C PRO A 23 -6.72 2.74 13.52
N ALA A 24 -7.41 3.68 14.13
CA ALA A 24 -8.82 3.48 14.48
C ALA A 24 -9.70 3.68 13.24
N GLU A 25 -10.80 2.94 13.20
CA GLU A 25 -11.79 3.09 12.12
C GLU A 25 -12.40 4.50 12.13
N GLY A 26 -12.54 5.12 10.95
CA GLY A 26 -13.02 6.50 10.78
C GLY A 26 -11.94 7.59 10.86
N GLU A 27 -10.76 7.29 11.43
CA GLU A 27 -9.63 8.22 11.44
C GLU A 27 -9.11 8.52 10.03
N THR A 28 -8.63 9.73 9.82
CA THR A 28 -7.88 10.09 8.61
C THR A 28 -6.39 10.02 8.93
N ILE A 29 -5.65 9.22 8.18
CA ILE A 29 -4.21 9.00 8.35
C ILE A 29 -3.45 9.42 7.09
N GLN A 30 -2.14 9.62 7.23
CA GLN A 30 -1.23 9.72 6.10
C GLN A 30 -0.70 8.33 5.70
N ILE A 31 -0.35 8.19 4.42
CA ILE A 31 0.38 7.02 3.92
C ILE A 31 1.72 7.49 3.35
N HIS A 32 2.83 6.93 3.81
CA HIS A 32 4.17 7.29 3.39
C HIS A 32 4.83 6.07 2.74
N SER A 33 5.25 6.22 1.49
CA SER A 33 6.12 5.26 0.82
C SER A 33 7.56 5.74 0.87
N TYR A 34 8.48 4.81 1.08
CA TYR A 34 9.93 5.02 1.07
C TYR A 34 10.55 4.13 0.01
N LYS A 35 11.78 4.43 -0.43
CA LYS A 35 12.62 3.48 -1.16
C LYS A 35 13.57 2.77 -0.20
N HIS A 36 14.22 1.69 -0.66
CA HIS A 36 15.07 0.84 0.19
C HIS A 36 16.16 1.61 0.94
N ASN A 37 16.70 2.66 0.33
CA ASN A 37 17.71 3.54 0.92
C ASN A 37 17.17 4.51 2.00
N GLY A 38 15.92 4.34 2.44
CA GLY A 38 15.29 5.16 3.49
C GLY A 38 14.79 6.53 3.02
N LYS A 39 14.94 6.88 1.75
CA LYS A 39 14.41 8.15 1.22
C LYS A 39 12.91 8.07 1.03
N ILE A 40 12.21 9.16 1.36
CA ILE A 40 10.78 9.29 1.07
C ILE A 40 10.57 9.23 -0.44
N HIS A 41 9.57 8.46 -0.87
CA HIS A 41 9.14 8.34 -2.25
C HIS A 41 7.89 9.18 -2.49
N ARG A 42 6.79 8.89 -1.79
CA ARG A 42 5.53 9.63 -1.88
C ARG A 42 4.79 9.67 -0.54
N VAL A 43 4.05 10.75 -0.33
CA VAL A 43 3.13 10.91 0.81
C VAL A 43 1.72 11.18 0.30
N TRP A 44 0.76 10.33 0.65
CA TRP A 44 -0.67 10.60 0.50
C TRP A 44 -1.17 11.25 1.79
N GLN A 45 -1.70 12.47 1.66
CA GLN A 45 -2.01 13.33 2.82
C GLN A 45 -3.23 12.86 3.61
N GLU A 46 -4.22 12.30 2.93
CA GLU A 46 -5.48 11.89 3.55
C GLU A 46 -5.93 10.52 3.05
N THR A 47 -6.12 9.59 3.98
CA THR A 47 -6.79 8.32 3.76
C THR A 47 -7.62 7.98 4.99
N MET A 48 -8.92 7.77 4.79
CA MET A 48 -9.84 7.35 5.85
C MET A 48 -9.68 5.86 6.11
N VAL A 49 -9.47 5.48 7.36
CA VAL A 49 -9.34 4.08 7.78
C VAL A 49 -10.73 3.45 7.82
N LEU A 50 -10.95 2.41 7.03
CA LEU A 50 -12.18 1.62 7.02
C LEU A 50 -12.08 0.38 7.90
N LYS A 51 -10.86 -0.12 8.09
CA LYS A 51 -10.53 -1.20 9.03
C LYS A 51 -9.07 -1.13 9.40
N GLY A 52 -8.78 -1.10 10.70
CA GLY A 52 -7.43 -1.25 11.24
C GLY A 52 -7.34 -2.49 12.12
N THR A 53 -6.34 -3.33 11.89
CA THR A 53 -5.96 -4.45 12.75
C THR A 53 -4.43 -4.54 12.79
N ARG A 54 -3.88 -5.47 13.59
CA ARG A 54 -2.44 -5.74 13.58
C ARG A 54 -1.93 -6.28 12.24
N ASN A 55 -2.80 -6.93 11.45
CA ASN A 55 -2.40 -7.65 10.25
C ASN A 55 -2.81 -6.95 8.97
N ILE A 56 -3.91 -6.21 8.99
CA ILE A 56 -4.46 -5.52 7.83
C ILE A 56 -4.87 -4.10 8.16
N VAL A 57 -4.65 -3.20 7.21
CA VAL A 57 -5.26 -1.88 7.16
C VAL A 57 -5.97 -1.73 5.82
N ILE A 58 -7.22 -1.32 5.86
CA ILE A 58 -8.02 -0.96 4.69
C ILE A 58 -8.37 0.51 4.83
N GLY A 59 -8.05 1.27 3.81
CA GLY A 59 -8.33 2.69 3.75
C GLY A 59 -9.06 3.06 2.47
N ALA A 60 -9.66 4.25 2.46
CA ALA A 60 -10.23 4.83 1.26
C ALA A 60 -9.94 6.32 1.18
N ASN A 61 -9.81 6.81 -0.05
CA ASN A 61 -9.74 8.23 -0.33
C ASN A 61 -10.53 8.57 -1.60
N GLU A 62 -10.99 9.81 -1.65
CA GLU A 62 -11.64 10.40 -2.82
C GLU A 62 -10.95 11.74 -3.04
N ARG A 63 -9.95 11.75 -3.94
CA ARG A 63 -9.09 12.91 -4.26
C ARG A 63 -8.20 13.37 -3.10
N THR A 64 -7.15 12.60 -2.84
CA THR A 64 -6.11 12.97 -1.86
C THR A 64 -4.94 13.66 -2.54
N VAL A 65 -4.29 14.59 -1.82
CA VAL A 65 -3.04 15.21 -2.26
C VAL A 65 -1.91 14.20 -2.10
N VAL A 66 -1.14 14.03 -3.16
CA VAL A 66 0.10 13.24 -3.17
C VAL A 66 1.28 14.21 -3.28
N THR A 67 2.26 14.06 -2.40
CA THR A 67 3.53 14.78 -2.42
C THR A 67 4.63 13.82 -2.86
N GLU A 68 5.31 14.14 -3.95
CA GLU A 68 6.48 13.41 -4.45
C GLU A 68 7.73 13.72 -3.62
N SER A 69 8.77 12.90 -3.75
CA SER A 69 10.05 13.07 -3.06
C SER A 69 10.74 14.40 -3.33
N ASP A 70 10.47 15.02 -4.49
CA ASP A 70 11.00 16.33 -4.89
C ASP A 70 10.11 17.52 -4.45
N GLY A 71 9.02 17.24 -3.71
CA GLY A 71 8.10 18.25 -3.20
C GLY A 71 6.99 18.65 -4.16
N ARG A 72 6.98 18.17 -5.42
CA ARG A 72 5.83 18.37 -6.32
C ARG A 72 4.58 17.72 -5.73
N THR A 73 3.43 18.35 -5.96
CA THR A 73 2.15 17.83 -5.51
C THR A 73 1.15 17.66 -6.65
N TRP A 74 0.30 16.64 -6.53
CA TRP A 74 -0.82 16.39 -7.44
C TRP A 74 -1.99 15.76 -6.68
N LEU A 75 -3.18 15.79 -7.28
CA LEU A 75 -4.39 15.20 -6.70
C LEU A 75 -4.71 13.87 -7.38
N THR A 76 -5.04 12.85 -6.59
CA THR A 76 -5.59 11.62 -7.16
C THR A 76 -6.90 11.92 -7.89
N ARG A 77 -7.10 11.27 -9.05
CA ARG A 77 -8.28 11.49 -9.89
C ARG A 77 -9.45 10.62 -9.46
N GLU A 78 -9.17 9.33 -9.34
CA GLU A 78 -10.17 8.31 -9.06
C GLU A 78 -10.30 8.09 -7.55
N PRO A 79 -11.52 7.83 -7.05
CA PRO A 79 -11.68 7.28 -5.72
C PRO A 79 -11.01 5.92 -5.63
N SER A 80 -10.43 5.62 -4.47
CA SER A 80 -9.69 4.38 -4.28
C SER A 80 -9.91 3.75 -2.92
N ILE A 81 -9.82 2.42 -2.89
CA ILE A 81 -9.70 1.62 -1.68
C ILE A 81 -8.29 1.02 -1.66
N CYS A 82 -7.51 1.29 -0.62
CA CYS A 82 -6.18 0.73 -0.44
C CYS A 82 -6.19 -0.39 0.61
N TYR A 83 -5.39 -1.43 0.37
CA TYR A 83 -5.23 -2.59 1.22
C TYR A 83 -3.75 -2.82 1.55
N PHE A 84 -3.43 -2.88 2.83
CA PHE A 84 -2.08 -3.14 3.33
C PHE A 84 -2.07 -4.38 4.22
N HIS A 85 -1.00 -5.17 4.12
CA HIS A 85 -0.82 -6.40 4.89
C HIS A 85 0.50 -6.37 5.68
N ALA A 86 0.49 -6.84 6.94
CA ALA A 86 1.66 -6.82 7.83
C ALA A 86 2.62 -8.01 7.61
N GLU A 87 2.25 -8.96 6.74
CA GLU A 87 3.06 -10.15 6.45
C GLU A 87 3.26 -10.43 4.94
N HIS A 88 2.57 -9.71 4.06
CA HIS A 88 2.69 -9.93 2.61
C HIS A 88 3.40 -8.72 2.02
N TRP A 89 4.30 -8.99 1.08
CA TRP A 89 5.16 -7.95 0.52
C TRP A 89 4.50 -7.33 -0.70
N PHE A 90 3.27 -6.89 -0.51
CA PHE A 90 2.54 -6.09 -1.46
C PHE A 90 1.45 -5.31 -0.76
N ASN A 91 1.10 -4.17 -1.33
CA ASN A 91 -0.13 -3.46 -1.05
C ASN A 91 -0.93 -3.28 -2.35
N ILE A 92 -2.23 -3.07 -2.22
CA ILE A 92 -3.15 -3.06 -3.37
C ILE A 92 -4.00 -1.79 -3.32
N ILE A 93 -3.99 -1.03 -4.40
CA ILE A 93 -4.82 0.15 -4.60
C ILE A 93 -5.88 -0.21 -5.64
N CYS A 94 -7.13 -0.26 -5.20
CA CYS A 94 -8.30 -0.51 -6.03
C CYS A 94 -8.84 0.84 -6.51
N MET A 95 -8.55 1.22 -7.76
CA MET A 95 -9.05 2.44 -8.39
C MET A 95 -10.44 2.19 -8.96
N LEU A 96 -11.43 2.94 -8.48
CA LEU A 96 -12.82 2.78 -8.89
C LEU A 96 -13.09 3.74 -10.06
N ARG A 97 -13.26 3.18 -11.27
CA ARG A 97 -13.55 3.91 -12.49
C ARG A 97 -14.94 3.56 -13.03
N GLU A 98 -15.43 4.36 -13.97
CA GLU A 98 -16.72 4.13 -14.62
C GLU A 98 -16.78 2.80 -15.38
N ASP A 99 -15.66 2.37 -15.98
CA ASP A 99 -15.52 1.14 -16.76
C ASP A 99 -15.12 -0.09 -15.92
N GLY A 100 -14.98 0.07 -14.60
CA GLY A 100 -14.70 -1.01 -13.68
C GLY A 100 -13.54 -0.71 -12.72
N VAL A 101 -13.11 -1.74 -12.01
CA VAL A 101 -12.06 -1.60 -11.00
C VAL A 101 -10.72 -1.99 -11.60
N TYR A 102 -9.78 -1.06 -11.53
CA TYR A 102 -8.38 -1.30 -11.87
C TYR A 102 -7.61 -1.48 -10.56
N TYR A 103 -6.71 -2.46 -10.52
CA TYR A 103 -5.87 -2.68 -9.35
C TYR A 103 -4.44 -2.33 -9.70
N TYR A 104 -3.84 -1.49 -8.86
CA TYR A 104 -2.40 -1.26 -8.86
C TYR A 104 -1.84 -1.95 -7.62
N CYS A 105 -1.00 -2.95 -7.84
CA CYS A 105 -0.46 -3.76 -6.76
C CYS A 105 1.03 -3.52 -6.67
N ASN A 106 1.45 -2.76 -5.66
CA ASN A 106 2.86 -2.46 -5.45
C ASN A 106 3.51 -3.60 -4.70
N ILE A 107 4.60 -4.15 -5.25
CA ILE A 107 5.49 -5.00 -4.46
C ILE A 107 6.21 -4.11 -3.46
N SER A 108 5.94 -4.34 -2.18
CA SER A 108 6.32 -3.43 -1.11
C SER A 108 6.72 -4.19 0.15
N SER A 109 7.42 -3.56 1.10
CA SER A 109 7.52 -4.14 2.43
C SER A 109 6.13 -4.27 3.08
N PRO A 110 5.98 -5.12 4.10
CA PRO A 110 4.87 -5.01 5.03
C PRO A 110 4.78 -3.60 5.62
N PHE A 111 3.56 -3.18 5.94
CA PHE A 111 3.34 -1.85 6.50
C PHE A 111 3.74 -1.79 7.98
N ILE A 112 4.01 -0.57 8.43
CA ILE A 112 4.04 -0.19 9.84
C ILE A 112 3.07 0.96 10.05
N TYR A 113 2.57 1.10 11.28
CA TYR A 113 1.77 2.27 11.65
C TYR A 113 2.41 2.94 12.87
N ASP A 114 2.76 4.22 12.72
CA ASP A 114 3.37 5.04 13.76
C ASP A 114 3.01 6.51 13.53
N LYS A 115 2.82 7.27 14.62
CA LYS A 115 2.53 8.73 14.58
C LYS A 115 1.47 9.12 13.53
N GLN A 116 0.32 8.43 13.54
CA GLN A 116 -0.80 8.66 12.59
C GLN A 116 -0.44 8.47 11.10
N SER A 117 0.63 7.74 10.82
CA SER A 117 1.09 7.48 9.46
C SER A 117 1.29 5.98 9.25
N LEU A 118 0.68 5.45 8.20
CA LEU A 118 1.04 4.15 7.66
C LEU A 118 2.27 4.30 6.79
N LYS A 119 3.28 3.45 6.97
CA LYS A 119 4.55 3.54 6.24
C LYS A 119 4.93 2.19 5.65
N TYR A 120 5.52 2.20 4.46
CA TYR A 120 6.05 1.02 3.79
C TYR A 120 7.20 1.41 2.85
N ILE A 121 7.97 0.41 2.41
CA ILE A 121 8.98 0.57 1.37
C ILE A 121 8.41 0.04 0.05
N ASP A 122 8.51 0.85 -0.98
CA ASP A 122 8.17 0.53 -2.36
C ASP A 122 9.43 -0.03 -3.06
N TYR A 123 9.27 -1.15 -3.75
CA TYR A 123 10.35 -1.86 -4.44
C TYR A 123 10.16 -1.84 -5.96
N ASP A 124 9.50 -0.82 -6.50
CA ASP A 124 9.38 -0.51 -7.94
C ASP A 124 8.53 -1.49 -8.75
N LEU A 125 8.64 -2.80 -8.50
CA LEU A 125 7.92 -3.82 -9.23
C LEU A 125 6.42 -3.75 -8.93
N ASP A 126 5.62 -3.59 -9.98
CA ASP A 126 4.18 -3.42 -9.87
C ASP A 126 3.42 -4.45 -10.70
N VAL A 127 2.21 -4.81 -10.24
CA VAL A 127 1.26 -5.59 -11.04
C VAL A 127 0.00 -4.77 -11.25
N LYS A 128 -0.28 -4.44 -12.52
CA LYS A 128 -1.53 -3.81 -12.93
C LYS A 128 -2.54 -4.86 -13.33
N VAL A 129 -3.71 -4.82 -12.72
CA VAL A 129 -4.83 -5.73 -13.04
C VAL A 129 -5.99 -4.92 -13.62
N PHE A 130 -6.52 -5.40 -14.73
CA PHE A 130 -7.63 -4.80 -15.46
C PHE A 130 -8.98 -5.31 -14.94
N PRO A 131 -10.11 -4.63 -15.26
CA PRO A 131 -11.44 -5.04 -14.79
C PRO A 131 -11.83 -6.48 -15.15
N ASP A 132 -11.28 -7.03 -16.24
CA ASP A 132 -11.50 -8.41 -16.68
C ASP A 132 -10.58 -9.44 -15.97
N MET A 133 -9.80 -8.99 -15.00
CA MET A 133 -8.80 -9.75 -14.23
C MET A 133 -7.58 -10.21 -15.03
N THR A 134 -7.38 -9.75 -16.26
CA THR A 134 -6.07 -9.83 -16.92
C THR A 134 -5.09 -8.91 -16.20
N PHE A 135 -3.78 -9.21 -16.29
CA PHE A 135 -2.77 -8.43 -15.59
C PHE A 135 -1.46 -8.32 -16.37
N THR A 136 -0.67 -7.31 -16.02
CA THR A 136 0.66 -7.05 -16.58
C THR A 136 1.61 -6.65 -15.44
N ILE A 137 2.84 -7.14 -15.51
CA ILE A 137 3.93 -6.72 -14.62
C ILE A 137 4.54 -5.45 -15.22
N LEU A 138 4.81 -4.45 -14.38
CA LEU A 138 5.33 -3.15 -14.77
C LEU A 138 6.65 -2.87 -14.05
N ASP A 139 7.42 -1.94 -14.61
CA ASP A 139 8.59 -1.30 -13.98
C ASP A 139 9.73 -2.28 -13.62
N GLU A 140 9.85 -3.39 -14.36
CA GLU A 140 10.94 -4.38 -14.23
C GLU A 140 12.33 -3.75 -14.45
N ASP A 141 12.47 -2.84 -15.41
CA ASP A 141 13.73 -2.14 -15.70
C ASP A 141 14.11 -1.17 -14.54
N GLU A 142 13.14 -0.42 -14.02
CA GLU A 142 13.36 0.49 -12.88
C GLU A 142 13.75 -0.30 -11.63
N PHE A 143 13.10 -1.45 -11.39
CA PHE A 143 13.46 -2.37 -10.32
C PHE A 143 14.91 -2.85 -10.41
N GLU A 144 15.37 -3.33 -11.58
CA GLU A 144 16.74 -3.83 -11.74
C GLU A 144 17.79 -2.71 -11.56
N ASP A 145 17.50 -1.51 -12.04
CA ASP A 145 18.36 -0.33 -11.84
C ASP A 145 18.45 0.06 -10.35
N HIS A 146 17.30 0.16 -9.69
CA HIS A 146 17.21 0.52 -8.28
C HIS A 146 17.81 -0.53 -7.34
N LYS A 147 17.63 -1.81 -7.68
CA LYS A 147 18.26 -2.94 -6.99
C LYS A 147 19.78 -2.80 -6.93
N GLN A 148 20.41 -2.42 -8.04
CA GLN A 148 21.85 -2.17 -8.11
C GLN A 148 22.24 -0.88 -7.39
N GLN A 149 21.52 0.22 -7.61
CA GLN A 149 21.85 1.53 -7.05
C GLN A 149 21.70 1.60 -5.52
N MET A 150 20.76 0.83 -4.96
CA MET A 150 20.46 0.81 -3.54
C MET A 150 20.94 -0.46 -2.84
N ASP A 151 21.71 -1.32 -3.52
CA ASP A 151 22.31 -2.54 -2.99
C ASP A 151 21.30 -3.44 -2.26
N TYR A 152 20.22 -3.81 -2.96
CA TYR A 152 19.20 -4.67 -2.37
C TYR A 152 19.83 -6.01 -1.97
N PRO A 153 19.71 -6.45 -0.70
CA PRO A 153 20.25 -7.74 -0.30
C PRO A 153 19.59 -8.89 -1.08
N GLU A 154 20.35 -9.93 -1.43
CA GLU A 154 19.83 -11.12 -2.13
C GLU A 154 18.59 -11.71 -1.45
N ALA A 155 18.57 -11.70 -0.12
CA ALA A 155 17.41 -12.18 0.64
C ALA A 155 16.14 -11.35 0.39
N ILE A 156 16.27 -10.04 0.16
CA ILE A 156 15.15 -9.16 -0.21
C ILE A 156 14.68 -9.51 -1.61
N ASP A 157 15.58 -9.55 -2.57
CA ASP A 157 15.28 -9.91 -3.96
C ASP A 157 14.46 -11.21 -4.07
N LEU A 158 14.91 -12.26 -3.37
CA LEU A 158 14.18 -13.53 -3.29
C LEU A 158 12.79 -13.40 -2.65
N ILE A 159 12.61 -12.52 -1.67
CA ILE A 159 11.32 -12.27 -1.04
C ILE A 159 10.38 -11.54 -2.02
N LEU A 160 10.88 -10.56 -2.76
CA LEU A 160 10.10 -9.78 -3.73
C LEU A 160 9.55 -10.70 -4.82
N HIS A 161 10.42 -11.48 -5.49
CA HIS A 161 9.99 -12.42 -6.53
C HIS A 161 8.97 -13.45 -6.02
N ARG A 162 9.16 -14.01 -4.81
CA ARG A 162 8.17 -14.92 -4.20
C ARG A 162 6.83 -14.24 -3.93
N ASN A 163 6.83 -12.95 -3.57
CA ASN A 163 5.58 -12.23 -3.31
C ASN A 163 4.88 -11.79 -4.59
N VAL A 164 5.60 -11.59 -5.71
CA VAL A 164 5.00 -11.47 -7.04
C VAL A 164 4.22 -12.73 -7.40
N GLU A 165 4.83 -13.91 -7.27
CA GLU A 165 4.14 -15.18 -7.53
C GLU A 165 2.91 -15.36 -6.63
N LYS A 166 3.04 -14.99 -5.35
CA LYS A 166 1.94 -15.04 -4.37
C LYS A 166 0.80 -14.08 -4.75
N LEU A 167 1.13 -12.87 -5.17
CA LEU A 167 0.16 -11.87 -5.62
C LEU A 167 -0.58 -12.35 -6.88
N ILE A 168 0.15 -12.88 -7.87
CA ILE A 168 -0.45 -13.51 -9.07
C ILE A 168 -1.41 -14.64 -8.67
N SER A 169 -1.03 -15.45 -7.67
CA SER A 169 -1.88 -16.50 -7.12
C SER A 169 -3.16 -15.93 -6.47
N TRP A 170 -3.07 -14.81 -5.75
CA TRP A 170 -4.24 -14.11 -5.19
C TRP A 170 -5.17 -13.56 -6.28
N ILE A 171 -4.61 -12.96 -7.33
CA ILE A 171 -5.36 -12.45 -8.48
C ILE A 171 -6.14 -13.59 -9.14
N LYS A 172 -5.46 -14.70 -9.50
CA LYS A 172 -6.07 -15.87 -10.15
C LYS A 172 -7.16 -16.53 -9.31
N GLN A 173 -6.98 -16.53 -7.99
CA GLN A 173 -7.93 -17.14 -7.04
C GLN A 173 -8.98 -16.16 -6.50
N ARG A 174 -8.97 -14.89 -6.95
CA ARG A 174 -9.87 -13.82 -6.49
C ARG A 174 -9.89 -13.69 -4.95
N LYS A 175 -8.70 -13.65 -4.33
CA LYS A 175 -8.54 -13.54 -2.88
C LYS A 175 -8.37 -12.10 -2.42
N GLY A 176 -8.78 -11.83 -1.18
CA GLY A 176 -8.56 -10.53 -0.54
C GLY A 176 -9.23 -9.40 -1.34
N PRO A 177 -8.50 -8.34 -1.73
CA PRO A 177 -9.05 -7.25 -2.53
C PRO A 177 -9.67 -7.63 -3.88
N PHE A 178 -9.35 -8.81 -4.40
CA PHE A 178 -9.88 -9.34 -5.66
C PHE A 178 -11.17 -10.15 -5.48
N ALA A 179 -11.65 -10.34 -4.24
CA ALA A 179 -12.90 -11.02 -3.99
C ALA A 179 -14.09 -10.20 -4.55
N PRO A 180 -15.13 -10.84 -5.11
CA PRO A 180 -16.22 -10.14 -5.80
C PRO A 180 -16.96 -9.09 -4.95
N ASP A 181 -17.06 -9.33 -3.65
CA ASP A 181 -17.78 -8.49 -2.68
C ASP A 181 -16.89 -7.41 -2.03
N PHE A 182 -15.57 -7.51 -2.16
CA PHE A 182 -14.64 -6.65 -1.44
C PHE A 182 -14.91 -5.17 -1.70
N ILE A 183 -15.01 -4.79 -2.97
CA ILE A 183 -15.19 -3.39 -3.37
C ILE A 183 -16.50 -2.83 -2.84
N GLU A 184 -17.60 -3.55 -3.03
CA GLU A 184 -18.92 -3.12 -2.54
C GLU A 184 -18.93 -2.92 -1.02
N VAL A 185 -18.39 -3.88 -0.26
CA VAL A 185 -18.35 -3.83 1.21
C VAL A 185 -17.58 -2.60 1.70
N TRP A 186 -16.40 -2.34 1.15
CA TRP A 186 -15.54 -1.25 1.62
C TRP A 186 -15.99 0.12 1.10
N THR A 187 -16.56 0.20 -0.10
CA THR A 187 -17.19 1.45 -0.57
C THR A 187 -18.38 1.82 0.30
N ASN A 188 -19.24 0.86 0.66
CA ASN A 188 -20.37 1.11 1.57
C ASN A 188 -19.89 1.57 2.95
N ARG A 189 -18.81 0.97 3.46
CA ARG A 189 -18.19 1.39 4.73
C ARG A 189 -17.66 2.82 4.66
N TYR A 190 -17.02 3.19 3.55
CA TYR A 190 -16.53 4.55 3.33
C TYR A 190 -17.66 5.57 3.30
N LEU A 191 -18.73 5.29 2.55
CA LEU A 191 -19.90 6.16 2.45
C LEU A 191 -20.58 6.35 3.81
N PHE A 192 -20.69 5.30 4.62
CA PHE A 192 -21.21 5.38 5.98
C PHE A 192 -20.41 6.36 6.85
N HIS A 193 -19.07 6.24 6.87
CA HIS A 193 -18.21 7.15 7.64
C HIS A 193 -18.23 8.58 7.13
N LYS A 194 -18.31 8.78 5.80
CA LYS A 194 -18.51 10.13 5.24
C LYS A 194 -19.80 10.78 5.74
N GLN A 195 -20.89 10.03 5.83
CA GLN A 195 -22.17 10.55 6.34
C GLN A 195 -22.07 10.96 7.82
N LEU A 196 -21.41 10.13 8.64
CA LEU A 196 -21.19 10.46 10.06
C LEU A 196 -20.41 11.76 10.23
N LYS A 197 -19.31 11.95 9.49
CA LYS A 197 -18.50 13.19 9.56
C LYS A 197 -19.23 14.44 9.07
N ILE A 198 -20.26 14.30 8.24
CA ILE A 198 -21.10 15.44 7.79
C ILE A 198 -22.13 15.82 8.88
N SER A 199 -22.51 14.88 9.73
CA SER A 199 -23.52 15.08 10.78
C SER A 199 -22.96 15.57 12.12
N GLU A 200 -21.63 15.64 12.27
CA GLU A 200 -20.90 16.22 13.42
C GLU A 200 -20.64 17.72 13.21
#